data_AF-A0A7C9J0N4-F1
#
_entry.id   AF-A0A7C9J0N4-F1
#
_cell.length_a   1.000
_cell.length_b   1.000
_cell.length_c   1.000
_cell.angle_alpha   90.00
_cell.angle_beta   90.00
_cell.angle_gamma   90.00
#
_symmetry.space_group_name_H-M   'P 1'
#
loop_
_entity.id
_entity.type
_entity.pdbx_description
1 polymer ?
#
loop_
_entity_poly.entity_id
_entity_poly.type
_entity_poly.pdbx_seq_one_letter_code
_entity_poly.pdbx_strand_id
1 'polypeptide(L)'
;MTLDTLRALAAEDRLADFGVFHSTEDDAPGPGTIVLLGPDEPGFWAHVTNAPEFADTRPDPLDRWSRRVISALADRLGGTALFPFGTPLHPFMTWALRSGRAWASPVQLLVHDRAGLMVSYRGAIHLGYRADLPSTTSDSPCRDCRSQPCLTACPVTALTSGGYDIAACHAWLDTGPACMSQGCEVRRACPVSRGYGRTDAQSAFHMERFHP
;
A
#
# COMPACT_ATOMS: atom_id res chain seq x y z
N MET A 1 -2.85 11.88 22.65
CA MET A 1 -3.36 10.63 22.05
C MET A 1 -2.18 9.90 21.41
N THR A 2 -2.03 8.60 21.67
CA THR A 2 -0.83 7.85 21.28
C THR A 2 -1.01 7.19 19.91
N LEU A 3 0.09 6.82 19.26
CA LEU A 3 0.05 6.01 18.04
C LEU A 3 -0.67 4.66 18.26
N ASP A 4 -0.63 4.12 19.48
CA ASP A 4 -1.32 2.87 19.82
C ASP A 4 -2.84 3.02 19.77
N THR A 5 -3.38 4.17 20.18
CA THR A 5 -4.81 4.45 20.00
C THR A 5 -5.17 4.47 18.52
N LEU A 6 -4.39 5.15 17.68
CA LEU A 6 -4.62 5.18 16.23
C LEU A 6 -4.58 3.76 15.64
N ARG A 7 -3.58 2.97 16.00
CA ARG A 7 -3.42 1.58 15.53
C ARG A 7 -4.60 0.70 15.93
N ALA A 8 -5.06 0.81 17.18
CA ALA A 8 -6.21 0.06 17.67
C ALA A 8 -7.50 0.42 16.90
N LEU A 9 -7.72 1.72 16.65
CA LEU A 9 -8.88 2.18 15.90
C LEU A 9 -8.80 1.81 14.41
N ALA A 10 -7.63 1.91 13.78
CA ALA A 10 -7.43 1.51 12.39
C ALA A 10 -7.69 0.00 12.19
N ALA A 11 -7.34 -0.82 13.19
CA ALA A 11 -7.56 -2.26 13.14
C ALA A 11 -9.04 -2.66 13.12
N GLU A 12 -9.96 -1.81 13.60
CA GLU A 12 -11.42 -2.02 13.52
C GLU A 12 -11.87 -2.21 12.05
N ASP A 13 -11.21 -1.52 11.12
CA ASP A 13 -11.48 -1.56 9.67
C ASP A 13 -10.42 -2.34 8.88
N ARG A 14 -9.67 -3.22 9.56
CA ARG A 14 -8.55 -3.99 8.97
C ARG A 14 -7.49 -3.10 8.29
N LEU A 15 -7.22 -1.93 8.84
CA LEU A 15 -6.09 -1.10 8.43
C LEU A 15 -4.96 -1.22 9.46
N ALA A 16 -3.73 -1.21 8.96
CA ALA A 16 -2.54 -1.22 9.80
C ALA A 16 -1.66 0.00 9.51
N ASP A 17 -0.86 0.37 10.51
CA ASP A 17 0.29 1.26 10.37
C ASP A 17 1.28 0.61 9.39
N PHE A 18 1.55 1.33 8.30
CA PHE A 18 2.49 0.98 7.22
C PHE A 18 3.69 1.94 7.17
N GLY A 19 3.89 2.74 8.21
CA GLY A 19 4.88 3.79 8.25
C GLY A 19 4.42 4.98 9.05
N VAL A 20 5.32 5.53 9.85
CA VAL A 20 5.11 6.79 10.54
C VAL A 20 6.38 7.63 10.44
N PHE A 21 6.21 8.93 10.21
CA PHE A 21 7.32 9.88 10.21
C PHE A 21 6.82 11.27 10.61
N HIS A 22 7.77 12.13 10.93
CA HIS A 22 7.48 13.54 11.17
C HIS A 22 7.51 14.34 9.88
N SER A 23 6.38 14.97 9.55
CA SER A 23 6.32 15.95 8.48
C SER A 23 6.98 17.26 8.90
N THR A 24 7.51 17.99 7.93
CA THR A 24 8.19 19.28 8.12
C THR A 24 7.33 20.43 7.57
N GLU A 25 7.84 21.66 7.66
CA GLU A 25 7.18 22.84 7.09
C GLU A 25 7.04 22.79 5.57
N ASP A 26 7.95 22.08 4.90
CA ASP A 26 7.95 21.90 3.44
C ASP A 26 6.96 20.84 2.94
N ASP A 27 6.42 20.02 3.86
CA ASP A 27 5.40 19.04 3.53
C ASP A 27 4.02 19.68 3.56
N ALA A 28 3.17 19.47 2.55
CA ALA A 28 1.72 19.63 2.74
C ALA A 28 1.20 18.39 3.50
N PRO A 29 0.51 18.51 4.65
CA PRO A 29 -0.22 19.69 5.14
C PRO A 29 0.50 20.56 6.21
N GLY A 30 1.77 20.31 6.51
CA GLY A 30 2.58 21.08 7.45
C GLY A 30 3.27 20.21 8.50
N PRO A 31 3.96 20.82 9.48
CA PRO A 31 4.68 20.09 10.51
C PRO A 31 3.73 19.24 11.37
N GLY A 32 4.18 18.05 11.77
CA GLY A 32 3.37 17.13 12.55
C GLY A 32 3.84 15.69 12.43
N THR A 33 2.89 14.77 12.53
CA THR A 33 3.13 13.33 12.35
C THR A 33 2.23 12.79 11.26
N ILE A 34 2.79 12.14 10.26
CA ILE A 34 2.03 11.43 9.23
C ILE A 34 2.11 9.93 9.51
N VAL A 35 0.94 9.29 9.59
CA VAL A 35 0.82 7.84 9.70
C VAL A 35 0.23 7.30 8.41
N LEU A 36 0.97 6.45 7.72
CA LEU A 36 0.55 5.77 6.49
C LEU A 36 -0.25 4.53 6.86
N LEU A 37 -1.39 4.35 6.18
CA LEU A 37 -2.29 3.22 6.40
C LEU A 37 -2.33 2.31 5.18
N GLY A 38 -2.22 1.02 5.42
CA GLY A 38 -2.38 -0.02 4.40
C GLY A 38 -3.27 -1.16 4.87
N PRO A 39 -3.68 -2.06 3.95
CA PRO A 39 -4.49 -3.24 4.27
C PRO A 39 -3.83 -4.11 5.33
N ASP A 40 -4.51 -4.52 6.38
CA ASP A 40 -4.03 -5.50 7.35
C ASP A 40 -4.44 -6.91 6.91
N GLU A 41 -3.51 -7.63 6.30
CA GLU A 41 -3.74 -8.97 5.78
C GLU A 41 -3.19 -10.05 6.73
N PRO A 42 -3.81 -11.25 6.75
CA PRO A 42 -5.00 -11.64 5.99
C PRO A 42 -6.31 -11.08 6.59
N GLY A 43 -7.28 -10.81 5.72
CA GLY A 43 -8.68 -10.58 6.11
C GLY A 43 -9.21 -9.19 5.80
N PHE A 44 -8.35 -8.25 5.37
CA PHE A 44 -8.80 -6.95 4.89
C PHE A 44 -9.71 -7.10 3.67
N TRP A 45 -9.37 -7.96 2.71
CA TRP A 45 -10.21 -8.10 1.52
C TRP A 45 -11.64 -8.54 1.84
N ALA A 46 -11.78 -9.60 2.64
CA ALA A 46 -13.10 -10.09 3.06
C ALA A 46 -13.87 -9.04 3.88
N HIS A 47 -13.18 -8.23 4.69
CA HIS A 47 -13.80 -7.13 5.42
C HIS A 47 -14.32 -6.04 4.48
N VAL A 48 -13.47 -5.53 3.60
CA VAL A 48 -13.80 -4.37 2.76
C VAL A 48 -14.85 -4.70 1.71
N THR A 49 -14.87 -5.91 1.15
CA THR A 49 -15.88 -6.32 0.17
C THR A 49 -17.27 -6.53 0.76
N ASN A 50 -17.40 -6.61 2.09
CA ASN A 50 -18.70 -6.62 2.77
C ASN A 50 -19.24 -5.21 3.03
N ALA A 51 -18.47 -4.16 2.71
CA ALA A 51 -18.90 -2.78 2.92
C ALA A 51 -19.95 -2.35 1.87
N PRO A 52 -20.84 -1.39 2.20
CA PRO A 52 -21.89 -0.93 1.28
C PRO A 52 -21.36 -0.45 -0.07
N GLU A 53 -20.14 0.10 -0.12
CA GLU A 53 -19.54 0.58 -1.35
C GLU A 53 -19.33 -0.50 -2.41
N PHE A 54 -19.18 -1.76 -2.00
CA PHE A 54 -19.02 -2.90 -2.91
C PHE A 54 -20.35 -3.44 -3.43
N ALA A 55 -21.49 -2.99 -2.88
CA ALA A 55 -22.82 -3.45 -3.27
C ALA A 55 -23.56 -2.48 -4.23
N ASP A 56 -23.17 -1.21 -4.29
CA ASP A 56 -23.99 -0.15 -4.92
C ASP A 56 -23.66 0.16 -6.40
N THR A 57 -22.86 -0.70 -7.07
CA THR A 57 -22.42 -0.60 -8.49
C THR A 57 -21.69 0.69 -8.89
N ARG A 58 -21.44 1.61 -7.97
CA ARG A 58 -20.75 2.87 -8.27
C ARG A 58 -19.24 2.63 -8.48
N PRO A 59 -18.58 3.46 -9.29
CA PRO A 59 -17.14 3.34 -9.50
C PRO A 59 -16.35 3.54 -8.20
N ASP A 60 -15.11 3.04 -8.23
CA ASP A 60 -14.09 3.19 -7.20
C ASP A 60 -14.56 2.80 -5.79
N PRO A 61 -15.16 1.61 -5.60
CA PRO A 61 -15.74 1.21 -4.31
C PRO A 61 -14.70 1.22 -3.18
N LEU A 62 -13.46 0.81 -3.49
CA LEU A 62 -12.36 0.79 -2.53
C LEU A 62 -11.88 2.20 -2.13
N ASP A 63 -11.88 3.16 -3.06
CA ASP A 63 -11.47 4.54 -2.77
C ASP A 63 -12.56 5.27 -1.99
N ARG A 64 -13.83 5.04 -2.32
CA ARG A 64 -14.96 5.56 -1.54
C ARG A 64 -14.99 5.00 -0.13
N TRP A 65 -14.77 3.70 0.04
CA TRP A 65 -14.61 3.07 1.35
C TRP A 65 -13.45 3.70 2.12
N SER A 66 -12.30 3.87 1.47
CA SER A 66 -11.11 4.47 2.09
C SER A 66 -11.40 5.90 2.57
N ARG A 67 -12.10 6.71 1.75
CA ARG A 67 -12.54 8.06 2.14
C ARG A 67 -13.41 8.02 3.39
N ARG A 68 -14.47 7.22 3.40
CA ARG A 68 -15.40 7.16 4.54
C ARG A 68 -14.68 6.74 5.82
N VAL A 69 -13.93 5.64 5.77
CA VAL A 69 -13.29 5.04 6.94
C VAL A 69 -12.16 5.91 7.48
N ILE A 70 -11.23 6.33 6.61
CA ILE A 70 -10.03 7.04 7.06
C ILE A 70 -10.37 8.48 7.45
N SER A 71 -11.35 9.13 6.80
CA SER A 71 -11.83 10.45 7.25
C SER A 71 -12.49 10.36 8.62
N ALA A 72 -13.39 9.39 8.85
CA ALA A 72 -14.00 9.21 10.16
C ALA A 72 -12.95 8.90 11.26
N LEU A 73 -11.92 8.11 10.92
CA LEU A 73 -10.80 7.85 11.82
C LEU A 73 -10.00 9.13 12.10
N ALA A 74 -9.69 9.93 11.08
CA ALA A 74 -9.00 11.20 11.26
C ALA A 74 -9.80 12.17 12.14
N ASP A 75 -11.11 12.29 11.93
CA ASP A 75 -12.00 13.14 12.73
C ASP A 75 -12.00 12.72 14.21
N ARG A 76 -12.11 11.41 14.50
CA ARG A 76 -12.01 10.87 15.87
C ARG A 76 -10.68 11.21 16.54
N LEU A 77 -9.62 11.33 15.75
CA LEU A 77 -8.25 11.59 16.21
C LEU A 77 -7.90 13.09 16.22
N GLY A 78 -8.79 13.97 15.74
CA GLY A 78 -8.49 15.39 15.53
C GLY A 78 -7.40 15.63 14.48
N GLY A 79 -7.27 14.73 13.51
CA GLY A 79 -6.29 14.79 12.42
C GLY A 79 -6.92 15.07 11.06
N THR A 80 -6.09 15.06 10.01
CA THR A 80 -6.53 15.24 8.62
C THR A 80 -6.26 13.96 7.83
N ALA A 81 -7.29 13.44 7.15
CA ALA A 81 -7.13 12.32 6.23
C ALA A 81 -6.54 12.76 4.89
N LEU A 82 -5.55 12.02 4.41
CA LEU A 82 -4.83 12.25 3.16
C LEU A 82 -4.91 10.98 2.30
N PHE A 83 -5.11 11.10 0.99
CA PHE A 83 -5.38 9.94 0.13
C PHE A 83 -4.39 9.84 -1.04
N PRO A 84 -4.06 8.63 -1.50
CA PRO A 84 -3.18 8.42 -2.66
C PRO A 84 -3.90 8.69 -4.01
N PHE A 85 -5.13 9.18 -3.96
CA PHE A 85 -6.01 9.42 -5.10
C PHE A 85 -6.82 10.72 -4.90
N GLY A 86 -7.38 11.24 -5.98
CA GLY A 86 -8.10 12.50 -5.99
C GLY A 86 -7.19 13.72 -5.90
N THR A 87 -7.74 14.85 -5.45
CA THR A 87 -7.06 16.14 -5.44
C THR A 87 -7.01 16.72 -4.02
N PRO A 88 -5.86 17.22 -3.54
CA PRO A 88 -4.55 17.18 -4.20
C PRO A 88 -3.93 15.78 -4.19
N LEU A 89 -3.00 15.53 -5.12
CA LEU A 89 -2.18 14.32 -5.07
C LEU A 89 -1.11 14.47 -4.00
N HIS A 90 -0.96 13.44 -3.17
CA HIS A 90 0.02 13.38 -2.09
C HIS A 90 1.18 12.45 -2.43
N PRO A 91 2.42 12.76 -2.03
CA PRO A 91 3.62 12.02 -2.41
C PRO A 91 3.81 10.74 -1.57
N PHE A 92 2.85 9.82 -1.61
CA PHE A 92 2.84 8.58 -0.82
C PHE A 92 4.11 7.73 -0.99
N MET A 93 4.71 7.72 -2.19
CA MET A 93 5.96 7.00 -2.42
C MET A 93 7.13 7.62 -1.62
N THR A 94 7.25 8.94 -1.62
CA THR A 94 8.26 9.65 -0.83
C THR A 94 8.03 9.45 0.67
N TRP A 95 6.78 9.49 1.11
CA TRP A 95 6.41 9.25 2.50
C TRP A 95 6.71 7.83 2.95
N ALA A 96 6.44 6.84 2.10
CA ALA A 96 6.78 5.44 2.34
C ALA A 96 8.28 5.26 2.61
N LEU A 97 9.14 5.87 1.79
CA LEU A 97 10.60 5.83 1.96
C LEU A 97 11.03 6.51 3.27
N ARG A 98 10.48 7.69 3.57
CA ARG A 98 10.79 8.45 4.80
C ARG A 98 10.35 7.74 6.08
N SER A 99 9.34 6.88 6.00
CA SER A 99 8.87 6.11 7.15
C SER A 99 9.88 5.07 7.65
N GLY A 100 10.88 4.71 6.84
CA GLY A 100 11.84 3.66 7.17
C GLY A 100 11.23 2.26 7.23
N ARG A 101 10.02 2.07 6.65
CA ARG A 101 9.33 0.77 6.56
C ARG A 101 9.13 0.28 5.12
N ALA A 102 9.47 1.12 4.15
CA ALA A 102 9.48 0.75 2.75
C ALA A 102 10.73 1.29 2.04
N TRP A 103 11.18 0.58 1.01
CA TRP A 103 12.38 0.88 0.23
C TRP A 103 12.16 0.65 -1.25
N ALA A 104 13.05 1.19 -2.09
CA ALA A 104 13.15 0.74 -3.48
C ALA A 104 13.63 -0.72 -3.52
N SER A 105 12.89 -1.57 -4.23
CA SER A 105 13.28 -2.95 -4.51
C SER A 105 14.22 -3.05 -5.72
N PRO A 106 14.83 -4.23 -5.98
CA PRO A 106 15.60 -4.46 -7.21
C PRO A 106 14.81 -4.25 -8.50
N VAL A 107 13.48 -4.20 -8.46
CA VAL A 107 12.59 -3.95 -9.61
C VAL A 107 11.92 -2.57 -9.55
N GLN A 108 12.51 -1.61 -8.84
CA GLN A 108 12.07 -0.21 -8.69
C GLN A 108 10.72 0.02 -8.00
N LEU A 109 9.89 -1.00 -7.83
CA LEU A 109 8.69 -0.93 -6.99
C LEU A 109 9.06 -0.83 -5.51
N LEU A 110 8.17 -0.26 -4.71
CA LEU A 110 8.30 -0.27 -3.25
C LEU A 110 8.24 -1.70 -2.70
N VAL A 111 9.15 -2.02 -1.78
CA VAL A 111 9.10 -3.20 -0.92
C VAL A 111 8.91 -2.75 0.53
N HIS A 112 7.97 -3.37 1.25
CA HIS A 112 7.68 -3.06 2.65
C HIS A 112 8.10 -4.20 3.57
N ASP A 113 8.46 -3.89 4.82
CA ASP A 113 8.97 -4.86 5.81
C ASP A 113 8.01 -6.06 6.03
N ARG A 114 6.72 -5.79 6.04
CA ARG A 114 5.65 -6.77 6.27
C ARG A 114 4.94 -7.22 5.00
N ALA A 115 4.69 -6.29 4.07
CA ALA A 115 3.86 -6.54 2.88
C ALA A 115 4.68 -6.90 1.64
N GLY A 116 6.01 -6.80 1.70
CA GLY A 116 6.88 -7.05 0.57
C GLY A 116 6.52 -6.15 -0.62
N LEU A 117 6.56 -6.72 -1.81
CA LEU A 117 6.11 -6.04 -3.04
C LEU A 117 4.58 -5.92 -3.11
N MET A 118 3.80 -6.55 -2.21
CA MET A 118 2.34 -6.39 -2.12
C MET A 118 1.92 -5.16 -1.31
N VAL A 119 2.86 -4.29 -0.94
CA VAL A 119 2.57 -3.00 -0.32
C VAL A 119 1.57 -2.21 -1.16
N SER A 120 0.58 -1.64 -0.49
CA SER A 120 -0.39 -0.71 -1.05
C SER A 120 -0.89 0.19 0.06
N TYR A 121 -0.94 1.49 -0.17
CA TYR A 121 -1.47 2.47 0.78
C TYR A 121 -2.94 2.74 0.49
N ARG A 122 -3.78 2.85 1.51
CA ARG A 122 -5.21 3.24 1.41
C ARG A 122 -5.44 4.70 1.78
N GLY A 123 -4.57 5.25 2.61
CA GLY A 123 -4.60 6.65 3.00
C GLY A 123 -3.53 6.92 4.05
N ALA A 124 -3.55 8.11 4.59
CA ALA A 124 -2.70 8.53 5.70
C ALA A 124 -3.49 9.47 6.61
N ILE A 125 -3.04 9.60 7.84
CA ILE A 125 -3.56 10.59 8.79
C ILE A 125 -2.41 11.50 9.19
N HIS A 126 -2.61 12.80 8.99
CA HIS A 126 -1.76 13.83 9.56
C HIS A 126 -2.30 14.26 10.91
N LEU A 127 -1.44 14.21 11.92
CA LEU A 127 -1.67 14.72 13.25
C LEU A 127 -0.88 16.02 13.38
N GLY A 128 -1.56 17.11 13.76
CA GLY A 128 -0.95 18.45 13.92
C GLY A 128 0.04 18.57 15.09
N TYR A 129 0.45 17.44 15.68
CA TYR A 129 1.43 17.37 16.76
C TYR A 129 2.47 16.29 16.46
N ARG A 130 3.62 16.37 17.14
CA ARG A 130 4.67 15.34 17.07
C ARG A 130 4.35 14.24 18.08
N ALA A 131 4.00 13.06 17.59
CA ALA A 131 3.80 11.88 18.43
C ALA A 131 5.14 11.18 18.70
N ASP A 132 5.26 10.43 19.78
CA ASP A 132 6.46 9.61 20.00
C ASP A 132 6.52 8.49 18.95
N LEU A 133 7.60 8.48 18.16
CA LEU A 133 7.81 7.43 17.16
C LEU A 133 8.49 6.21 17.79
N PRO A 134 8.16 4.99 17.34
CA PRO A 134 8.91 3.81 17.75
C PRO A 134 10.39 3.99 17.39
N SER A 135 11.28 3.56 18.28
CA SER A 135 12.73 3.61 18.11
C SER A 135 13.26 2.64 17.07
N THR A 136 12.42 1.73 16.56
CA THR A 136 12.82 0.67 15.64
C THR A 136 12.81 1.16 14.20
N THR A 137 14.00 1.34 13.63
CA THR A 137 14.21 1.35 12.19
C THR A 137 14.43 -0.09 11.71
N SER A 138 13.69 -0.54 10.70
CA SER A 138 13.98 -1.82 10.04
C SER A 138 15.01 -1.60 8.92
N ASP A 139 15.74 -2.65 8.55
CA ASP A 139 16.48 -2.69 7.29
C ASP A 139 15.56 -3.13 6.14
N SER A 140 15.97 -2.83 4.91
CA SER A 140 15.29 -3.33 3.73
C SER A 140 15.31 -4.86 3.67
N PRO A 141 14.16 -5.53 3.48
CA PRO A 141 14.12 -6.99 3.34
C PRO A 141 14.84 -7.48 2.09
N CYS A 142 15.16 -6.58 1.14
CA CYS A 142 15.96 -6.92 -0.02
C CYS A 142 17.44 -7.15 0.31
N ARG A 143 17.95 -6.60 1.43
CA ARG A 143 19.35 -6.76 1.87
C ARG A 143 19.71 -8.24 2.04
N ASP A 144 18.81 -9.02 2.63
CA ASP A 144 19.03 -10.45 2.92
C ASP A 144 18.48 -11.39 1.84
N CYS A 145 17.78 -10.85 0.84
CA CYS A 145 17.16 -11.62 -0.24
C CYS A 145 18.17 -12.00 -1.33
N ARG A 146 19.00 -13.01 -1.07
CA ARG A 146 20.06 -13.45 -2.01
C ARG A 146 19.53 -13.94 -3.36
N SER A 147 18.37 -14.59 -3.40
CA SER A 147 17.84 -15.20 -4.62
C SER A 147 17.14 -14.20 -5.56
N GLN A 148 16.81 -12.99 -5.08
CA GLN A 148 16.15 -11.90 -5.82
C GLN A 148 15.13 -12.38 -6.88
N PRO A 149 14.15 -13.22 -6.51
CA PRO A 149 13.30 -13.91 -7.47
C PRO A 149 12.41 -12.96 -8.27
N CYS A 150 12.21 -11.74 -7.78
CA CYS A 150 11.48 -10.69 -8.49
C CYS A 150 12.12 -10.29 -9.83
N LEU A 151 13.43 -10.45 -10.00
CA LEU A 151 14.13 -10.05 -11.23
C LEU A 151 13.83 -10.95 -12.43
N THR A 152 13.42 -12.19 -12.20
CA THR A 152 13.21 -13.19 -13.26
C THR A 152 11.78 -13.73 -13.33
N ALA A 153 10.92 -13.33 -12.39
CA ALA A 153 9.55 -13.84 -12.30
C ALA A 153 8.59 -13.29 -13.36
N CYS A 154 8.95 -12.25 -14.11
CA CYS A 154 8.07 -11.75 -15.17
C CYS A 154 8.24 -12.59 -16.45
N PRO A 155 7.21 -13.30 -16.95
CA PRO A 155 7.35 -14.17 -18.12
C PRO A 155 7.70 -13.42 -19.41
N VAL A 156 7.39 -12.13 -19.47
CA VAL A 156 7.67 -11.25 -20.61
C VAL A 156 8.73 -10.19 -20.30
N THR A 157 9.44 -10.30 -19.16
CA THR A 157 10.51 -9.37 -18.76
C THR A 157 10.04 -7.89 -18.71
N ALA A 158 8.75 -7.65 -18.50
CA ALA A 158 8.18 -6.31 -18.48
C ALA A 158 8.63 -5.50 -17.26
N LEU A 159 8.94 -6.14 -16.14
CA LEU A 159 9.37 -5.46 -14.92
C LEU A 159 10.73 -6.00 -14.46
N THR A 160 11.76 -5.15 -14.52
CA THR A 160 13.16 -5.50 -14.25
C THR A 160 13.85 -4.43 -13.41
N SER A 161 15.16 -4.59 -13.16
CA SER A 161 15.97 -3.53 -12.56
C SER A 161 16.11 -2.28 -13.43
N GLY A 162 15.93 -2.40 -14.74
CA GLY A 162 15.99 -1.29 -15.70
C GLY A 162 14.71 -0.47 -15.79
N GLY A 163 13.60 -0.95 -15.21
CA GLY A 163 12.32 -0.24 -15.21
C GLY A 163 11.12 -1.15 -15.48
N TYR A 164 9.98 -0.50 -15.75
CA TYR A 164 8.71 -1.15 -16.05
C TYR A 164 8.27 -0.82 -17.49
N ASP A 165 8.42 -1.79 -18.40
CA ASP A 165 7.82 -1.79 -19.73
C ASP A 165 6.31 -2.10 -19.62
N ILE A 166 5.54 -1.04 -19.42
CA ILE A 166 4.09 -1.09 -19.30
C ILE A 166 3.46 -1.63 -20.59
N ALA A 167 3.99 -1.27 -21.77
CA ALA A 167 3.43 -1.71 -23.04
C ALA A 167 3.57 -3.24 -23.22
N ALA A 168 4.76 -3.79 -22.96
CA ALA A 168 4.97 -5.25 -22.98
C ALA A 168 4.11 -5.97 -21.93
N CYS A 169 3.89 -5.36 -20.76
CA CYS A 169 3.00 -5.90 -19.75
C CYS A 169 1.56 -5.99 -20.26
N HIS A 170 1.00 -4.90 -20.79
CA HIS A 170 -0.38 -4.89 -21.30
C HIS A 170 -0.57 -5.88 -22.45
N ALA A 171 0.37 -5.92 -23.41
CA ALA A 171 0.32 -6.89 -24.50
C ALA A 171 0.32 -8.35 -24.00
N TRP A 172 1.00 -8.63 -22.89
CA TRP A 172 0.92 -9.94 -22.23
C TRP A 172 -0.44 -10.15 -21.55
N LEU A 173 -0.97 -9.15 -20.86
CA LEU A 173 -2.27 -9.23 -20.19
C LEU A 173 -3.44 -9.46 -21.17
N ASP A 174 -3.36 -8.93 -22.38
CA ASP A 174 -4.33 -9.17 -23.47
C ASP A 174 -4.45 -10.68 -23.82
N THR A 175 -3.45 -11.50 -23.50
CA THR A 175 -3.47 -12.96 -23.74
C THR A 175 -4.22 -13.76 -22.66
N GLY A 176 -4.72 -13.11 -21.60
CA GLY A 176 -5.40 -13.74 -20.47
C GLY A 176 -4.51 -14.57 -19.52
N PRO A 177 -3.31 -14.10 -19.12
CA PRO A 177 -2.40 -14.86 -18.27
C PRO A 177 -2.89 -14.97 -16.82
N ALA A 178 -2.34 -15.91 -16.07
CA ALA A 178 -2.68 -16.12 -14.65
C ALA A 178 -2.48 -14.87 -13.78
N CYS A 179 -1.56 -13.99 -14.13
CA CYS A 179 -1.32 -12.75 -13.39
C CYS A 179 -2.49 -11.76 -13.42
N MET A 180 -3.48 -11.89 -14.33
CA MET A 180 -4.75 -11.16 -14.24
C MET A 180 -5.58 -11.59 -13.03
N SER A 181 -5.61 -12.88 -12.70
CA SER A 181 -6.43 -13.43 -11.60
C SER A 181 -5.69 -13.56 -10.26
N GLN A 182 -4.37 -13.71 -10.30
CA GLN A 182 -3.53 -13.94 -9.12
C GLN A 182 -2.69 -12.70 -8.74
N GLY A 183 -2.60 -11.72 -9.62
CA GLY A 183 -1.70 -10.58 -9.50
C GLY A 183 -0.31 -10.82 -10.10
N CYS A 184 0.40 -9.72 -10.29
CA CYS A 184 1.75 -9.67 -10.89
C CYS A 184 2.70 -10.71 -10.27
N GLU A 185 3.26 -11.58 -11.12
CA GLU A 185 4.19 -12.65 -10.73
C GLU A 185 5.45 -12.11 -10.04
N VAL A 186 5.96 -10.95 -10.48
CA VAL A 186 7.09 -10.28 -9.82
C VAL A 186 6.78 -9.94 -8.37
N ARG A 187 5.58 -9.41 -8.10
CA ARG A 187 5.17 -9.05 -6.74
C ARG A 187 4.96 -10.29 -5.88
N ARG A 188 4.40 -11.37 -6.45
CA ARG A 188 4.17 -12.65 -5.78
C ARG A 188 5.45 -13.43 -5.51
N ALA A 189 6.48 -13.27 -6.35
CA ALA A 189 7.76 -13.94 -6.18
C ALA A 189 8.54 -13.46 -4.95
N CYS A 190 8.30 -12.21 -4.50
CA CYS A 190 8.93 -11.66 -3.30
C CYS A 190 8.62 -12.54 -2.07
N PRO A 191 9.65 -13.05 -1.35
CA PRO A 191 9.43 -13.91 -0.18
C PRO A 191 8.56 -13.28 0.91
N VAL A 192 8.70 -11.96 1.12
CA VAL A 192 7.88 -11.22 2.10
C VAL A 192 6.42 -11.14 1.65
N SER A 193 6.17 -10.88 0.36
CA SER A 193 4.80 -10.86 -0.20
C SER A 193 4.07 -12.18 0.02
N ARG A 194 4.76 -13.31 -0.14
CA ARG A 194 4.16 -14.66 0.05
C ARG A 194 3.67 -14.88 1.48
N GLY A 195 4.35 -14.29 2.47
CA GLY A 195 3.96 -14.36 3.87
C GLY A 195 2.83 -13.39 4.24
N TYR A 196 2.45 -12.47 3.35
CA TYR A 196 1.57 -11.37 3.73
C TYR A 196 0.09 -11.73 3.80
N GLY A 197 -0.35 -12.78 3.10
CA GLY A 197 -1.77 -13.18 3.09
C GLY A 197 -2.66 -12.35 2.16
N ARG A 198 -2.08 -11.57 1.23
CA ARG A 198 -2.80 -10.94 0.11
C ARG A 198 -3.53 -12.02 -0.70
N THR A 199 -4.84 -11.89 -0.85
CA THR A 199 -5.66 -12.88 -1.57
C THR A 199 -5.62 -12.68 -3.10
N ASP A 200 -5.85 -13.75 -3.86
CA ASP A 200 -5.96 -13.68 -5.32
C ASP A 200 -7.12 -12.76 -5.75
N ALA A 201 -8.27 -12.83 -5.09
CA ALA A 201 -9.43 -11.99 -5.43
C ALA A 201 -9.13 -10.48 -5.28
N GLN A 202 -8.37 -10.09 -4.26
CA GLN A 202 -7.91 -8.71 -4.10
C GLN A 202 -6.90 -8.31 -5.16
N SER A 203 -5.99 -9.22 -5.52
CA SER A 203 -5.04 -8.99 -6.60
C SER A 203 -5.76 -8.82 -7.95
N ALA A 204 -6.73 -9.68 -8.25
CA ALA A 204 -7.57 -9.61 -9.44
C ALA A 204 -8.29 -8.25 -9.55
N PHE A 205 -8.92 -7.80 -8.46
CA PHE A 205 -9.56 -6.48 -8.42
C PHE A 205 -8.59 -5.35 -8.78
N HIS A 206 -7.33 -5.42 -8.37
CA HIS A 206 -6.36 -4.39 -8.74
C HIS A 206 -5.85 -4.55 -10.19
N MET A 207 -5.72 -5.79 -10.68
CA MET A 207 -5.31 -6.05 -12.06
C MET A 207 -6.35 -5.57 -13.06
N GLU A 208 -7.64 -5.76 -12.79
CA GLU A 208 -8.75 -5.21 -13.59
C GLU A 208 -8.76 -3.67 -13.69
N ARG A 209 -8.10 -2.98 -12.74
CA ARG A 209 -8.04 -1.51 -12.70
C ARG A 209 -6.77 -1.02 -13.35
N PHE A 210 -5.72 -1.82 -13.27
CA PHE A 210 -4.48 -1.61 -14.00
C PHE A 210 -4.68 -1.82 -15.51
N HIS A 211 -5.46 -2.83 -15.89
CA HIS A 211 -5.79 -3.18 -17.28
C HIS A 211 -7.31 -3.35 -17.43
N PRO A 212 -8.04 -2.24 -17.61
CA PRO A 212 -9.49 -2.24 -17.83
C PRO A 212 -9.90 -2.67 -19.24
#